data_AF-A0A2N1NYD3-F1
#
_entry.id   AF-A0A2N1NYD3-F1
#
_cell.length_a   1.000
_cell.length_b   1.000
_cell.length_c   1.000
_cell.angle_alpha   90.00
_cell.angle_beta   90.00
_cell.angle_gamma   90.00
#
_symmetry.space_group_name_H-M   'P 1'
#
loop_
_entity.id
_entity.type
_entity.pdbx_description
1 polymer ?
#
loop_
_entity_poly.entity_id
_entity_poly.type
_entity_poly.pdbx_seq_one_letter_code
_entity_poly.pdbx_strand_id
1 'polypeptide(L)'
;MYTNSVVRPLIDTTKRTRETKSTLFYERDKVHGLCEEINLLKQVTEVVNDNNEYLNQEKKYVYNTIQKKKLNVIQLYHFQRIQKNKDAASRETRLTQNELNRLSDREQSFYKKYEQLIQDYKSKCPESLYISNELHAPKRPYVVVRVIENVGEVVTKNGIIELLKGSQTMVREADSIIAKLIKMGYLKKIDSY
;
A
#
# COMPACT_ATOMS: atom_id res chain seq x y z
N MET A 1 13.05 16.46 -29.42
CA MET A 1 12.71 16.32 -27.99
C MET A 1 11.72 15.18 -27.84
N TYR A 2 12.09 14.06 -27.22
CA TYR A 2 11.17 12.93 -27.00
C TYR A 2 10.23 13.29 -25.85
N THR A 3 9.10 13.92 -26.17
CA THR A 3 8.07 14.29 -25.19
C THR A 3 7.21 13.07 -24.88
N ASN A 4 7.63 12.25 -23.93
CA ASN A 4 6.83 11.11 -23.46
C ASN A 4 5.58 11.61 -22.73
N SER A 5 4.46 11.75 -23.45
CA SER A 5 3.17 12.20 -22.91
C SER A 5 2.67 11.30 -21.78
N VAL A 6 2.99 10.00 -21.80
CA VAL A 6 2.48 9.00 -20.84
C VAL A 6 3.40 8.78 -19.62
N VAL A 7 4.72 8.97 -19.78
CA VAL A 7 5.70 8.72 -18.70
C VAL A 7 5.51 9.65 -17.51
N ARG A 8 5.36 10.96 -17.76
CA ARG A 8 5.21 11.96 -16.69
C ARG A 8 3.94 11.70 -15.85
N PRO A 9 2.75 11.52 -16.45
CA PRO A 9 1.55 11.16 -15.70
C PRO A 9 1.69 9.92 -14.83
N LEU A 10 2.38 8.87 -15.31
CA LEU A 10 2.55 7.64 -14.53
C LEU A 10 3.47 7.87 -13.32
N ILE A 11 4.53 8.66 -13.48
CA ILE A 11 5.40 9.10 -12.36
C ILE A 11 4.59 9.89 -11.34
N ASP A 12 3.76 10.84 -11.78
CA ASP A 12 2.97 11.67 -10.88
C ASP A 12 1.90 10.88 -10.14
N THR A 13 1.24 9.92 -10.81
CA THR A 13 0.37 8.94 -10.13
C THR A 13 1.15 8.10 -9.11
N THR A 14 2.39 7.72 -9.41
CA THR A 14 3.25 6.98 -8.47
C THR A 14 3.56 7.80 -7.22
N LYS A 15 3.94 9.07 -7.39
CA LYS A 15 4.20 10.00 -6.27
C LYS A 15 2.97 10.20 -5.40
N ARG A 16 1.81 10.47 -6.02
CA ARG A 16 0.53 10.59 -5.32
C ARG A 16 0.19 9.32 -4.54
N THR A 17 0.36 8.16 -5.16
CA THR A 17 0.11 6.86 -4.49
C THR A 17 0.98 6.67 -3.25
N ARG A 18 2.23 7.18 -3.27
CA ARG A 18 3.13 7.11 -2.12
C ARG A 18 2.62 7.95 -0.94
N GLU A 19 2.12 9.15 -1.22
CA GLU A 19 1.62 10.10 -0.21
C GLU A 19 0.23 9.71 0.33
N THR A 20 -0.63 9.11 -0.49
CA THR A 20 -1.99 8.75 -0.07
C THR A 20 -2.01 7.53 0.85
N LYS A 21 -2.93 7.51 1.82
CA LYS A 21 -3.17 6.36 2.71
C LYS A 21 -3.80 5.17 1.99
N SER A 22 -4.63 5.44 0.98
CA SER A 22 -5.35 4.45 0.17
C SER A 22 -4.69 4.29 -1.21
N THR A 23 -4.79 3.10 -1.78
CA THR A 23 -4.26 2.77 -3.11
C THR A 23 -5.15 3.40 -4.19
N LEU A 24 -4.52 4.05 -5.18
CA LEU A 24 -5.20 4.60 -6.35
C LEU A 24 -5.56 3.50 -7.37
N PHE A 25 -6.45 3.81 -8.32
CA PHE A 25 -6.80 2.89 -9.40
C PHE A 25 -5.57 2.48 -10.22
N TYR A 26 -5.57 1.22 -10.66
CA TYR A 26 -4.56 0.70 -11.56
C TYR A 26 -4.70 1.34 -12.95
N GLU A 27 -3.61 1.94 -13.43
CA GLU A 27 -3.56 2.71 -14.68
C GLU A 27 -3.24 1.79 -15.86
N ARG A 28 -4.16 0.87 -16.19
CA ARG A 28 -3.94 -0.18 -17.20
C ARG A 28 -3.53 0.41 -18.55
N ASP A 29 -4.23 1.43 -19.02
CA ASP A 29 -4.03 1.99 -20.36
C ASP A 29 -2.64 2.64 -20.49
N LYS A 30 -2.20 3.36 -19.45
CA LYS A 30 -0.87 3.99 -19.42
C LYS A 30 0.26 2.95 -19.41
N VAL A 31 0.11 1.89 -18.62
CA VAL A 31 1.08 0.80 -18.58
C VAL A 31 1.11 0.07 -19.91
N HIS A 32 -0.05 -0.22 -20.48
CA HIS A 32 -0.17 -0.90 -21.77
C HIS A 32 0.46 -0.08 -22.90
N GLY A 33 0.13 1.21 -23.02
CA GLY A 33 0.71 2.09 -24.03
C GLY A 33 2.24 2.17 -23.92
N LEU A 34 2.81 2.24 -22.71
CA LEU A 34 4.27 2.21 -22.56
C LEU A 34 4.87 0.85 -22.97
N CYS A 35 4.19 -0.26 -22.71
CA CYS A 35 4.63 -1.59 -23.15
C CYS A 35 4.60 -1.71 -24.69
N GLU A 36 3.54 -1.23 -25.33
CA GLU A 36 3.43 -1.19 -26.79
C GLU A 36 4.55 -0.34 -27.40
N GLU A 37 4.78 0.86 -26.87
CA GLU A 37 5.86 1.72 -27.34
C GLU A 37 7.25 1.08 -27.14
N ILE A 38 7.48 0.35 -26.04
CA ILE A 38 8.72 -0.40 -25.83
C ILE A 38 8.86 -1.49 -26.91
N ASN A 39 7.79 -2.21 -27.22
CA ASN A 39 7.82 -3.29 -28.22
C ASN A 39 8.06 -2.74 -29.64
N LEU A 40 7.42 -1.62 -30.01
CA LEU A 40 7.68 -0.94 -31.27
C LEU A 40 9.14 -0.48 -31.37
N LEU A 41 9.69 0.09 -30.29
CA LEU A 41 11.09 0.49 -30.27
C LEU A 41 12.04 -0.72 -30.40
N LYS A 42 11.70 -1.88 -29.83
CA LYS A 42 12.49 -3.12 -29.99
C LYS A 42 12.53 -3.57 -31.45
N GLN A 43 11.38 -3.63 -32.10
CA GLN A 43 11.28 -4.00 -33.52
C GLN A 43 12.10 -3.06 -34.40
N VAL A 44 12.00 -1.74 -34.15
CA VAL A 44 12.82 -0.75 -34.87
C VAL A 44 14.31 -1.00 -34.64
N THR A 45 14.74 -1.20 -33.38
CA THR A 45 16.15 -1.48 -33.03
C THR A 45 16.71 -2.70 -33.76
N GLU A 46 15.91 -3.75 -33.95
CA GLU A 46 16.29 -4.99 -34.65
C GLU A 46 16.49 -4.76 -36.16
N VAL A 47 15.70 -3.88 -36.77
CA VAL A 47 15.72 -3.60 -38.22
C VAL A 47 16.75 -2.52 -38.60
N VAL A 48 17.31 -1.76 -37.65
CA VAL A 48 18.31 -0.72 -37.95
C VAL A 48 19.55 -1.30 -38.61
N ASN A 49 19.63 -1.13 -39.94
CA ASN A 49 20.76 -1.42 -40.81
C ASN A 49 20.86 -0.33 -41.90
N ASP A 50 21.40 0.83 -41.55
CA ASP A 50 21.87 1.81 -42.54
C ASP A 50 23.27 1.42 -43.04
N ASN A 51 23.68 1.95 -44.20
CA ASN A 51 25.01 1.72 -44.78
C ASN A 51 26.17 2.20 -43.89
N ASN A 52 25.89 3.03 -42.87
CA ASN A 52 26.89 3.55 -41.93
C ASN A 52 26.75 2.85 -40.57
N GLU A 53 27.70 1.96 -40.27
CA GLU A 53 27.72 1.16 -39.05
C GLU A 53 27.79 2.00 -37.77
N TYR A 54 28.54 3.12 -37.79
CA TYR A 54 28.63 4.04 -36.66
C TYR A 54 27.28 4.69 -36.33
N LEU A 55 26.57 5.15 -37.36
CA LEU A 55 25.24 5.74 -37.20
C LEU A 55 24.21 4.71 -36.68
N ASN A 56 24.32 3.45 -37.10
CA ASN A 56 23.48 2.37 -36.58
C ASN A 56 23.71 2.17 -35.09
N GLN A 57 24.97 2.20 -34.65
CA GLN A 57 25.33 2.03 -33.24
C GLN A 57 24.77 3.16 -32.37
N GLU A 58 24.86 4.41 -32.82
CA GLU A 58 24.28 5.57 -32.13
C GLU A 58 22.75 5.47 -32.03
N LYS A 59 22.06 5.13 -33.14
CA LYS A 59 20.60 4.95 -33.16
C LYS A 59 20.16 3.85 -32.19
N LYS A 60 20.83 2.69 -32.22
CA LYS A 60 20.57 1.58 -31.29
C LYS A 60 20.77 2.01 -29.84
N TYR A 61 21.83 2.76 -29.54
CA TYR A 61 22.08 3.30 -28.20
C TYR A 61 20.94 4.21 -27.71
N VAL A 62 20.49 5.15 -28.55
CA VAL A 62 19.38 6.06 -28.23
C VAL A 62 18.09 5.28 -27.98
N TYR A 63 17.72 4.35 -28.85
CA TYR A 63 16.51 3.53 -28.68
C TYR A 63 16.57 2.69 -27.40
N ASN A 64 17.68 2.01 -27.15
CA ASN A 64 17.87 1.22 -25.93
C ASN A 64 17.77 2.09 -24.66
N THR A 65 18.31 3.31 -24.71
CA THR A 65 18.22 4.26 -23.60
C THR A 65 16.78 4.69 -23.33
N ILE A 66 15.99 4.93 -24.38
CA ILE A 66 14.56 5.27 -24.24
C ILE A 66 13.77 4.09 -23.69
N GLN A 67 13.97 2.88 -24.23
CA GLN A 67 13.31 1.67 -23.76
C GLN A 67 13.61 1.42 -22.27
N LYS A 68 14.88 1.52 -21.86
CA LYS A 68 15.29 1.36 -20.47
C LYS A 68 14.63 2.39 -19.55
N LYS A 69 14.56 3.65 -19.98
CA LYS A 69 13.86 4.69 -19.21
C LYS A 69 12.38 4.35 -19.01
N LYS A 70 11.67 3.90 -20.04
CA LYS A 70 10.25 3.51 -19.93
C LYS A 70 10.05 2.29 -19.03
N LEU A 71 10.92 1.28 -19.17
CA LEU A 71 10.89 0.09 -18.33
C LEU A 71 11.07 0.44 -16.85
N ASN A 72 12.04 1.31 -16.54
CA ASN A 72 12.27 1.76 -15.16
C ASN A 72 11.05 2.46 -14.55
N VAL A 73 10.31 3.24 -15.36
CA VAL A 73 9.09 3.93 -14.89
C VAL A 73 7.99 2.93 -14.56
N ILE A 74 7.77 1.94 -15.44
CA ILE A 74 6.81 0.85 -15.20
C ILE A 74 7.18 0.08 -13.92
N GLN A 75 8.46 -0.27 -13.77
CA GLN A 75 8.97 -0.96 -12.58
C GLN A 75 8.76 -0.14 -11.31
N LEU A 76 9.06 1.15 -11.33
CA LEU A 76 8.86 2.05 -10.19
C LEU A 76 7.39 2.12 -9.79
N TYR A 77 6.49 2.26 -10.76
CA TYR A 77 5.04 2.29 -10.54
C TYR A 77 4.55 1.00 -9.86
N HIS A 78 4.89 -0.16 -10.42
CA HIS A 78 4.50 -1.45 -9.84
C HIS A 78 5.13 -1.71 -8.48
N PHE A 79 6.41 -1.35 -8.30
CA PHE A 79 7.10 -1.48 -7.02
C PHE A 79 6.36 -0.70 -5.93
N GLN A 80 6.04 0.57 -6.18
CA GLN A 80 5.34 1.41 -5.21
C GLN A 80 3.96 0.85 -4.86
N ARG A 81 3.23 0.31 -5.85
CA ARG A 81 1.92 -0.32 -5.62
C ARG A 81 2.02 -1.61 -4.82
N ILE A 82 3.01 -2.46 -5.11
CA ILE A 82 3.26 -3.67 -4.33
C ILE A 82 3.58 -3.33 -2.88
N GLN A 83 4.39 -2.28 -2.62
CA GLN A 83 4.66 -1.85 -1.24
C GLN A 83 3.37 -1.43 -0.53
N LYS A 84 2.51 -0.64 -1.18
CA LYS A 84 1.21 -0.26 -0.60
C LYS A 84 0.31 -1.46 -0.34
N ASN A 85 0.31 -2.46 -1.21
CA ASN A 85 -0.45 -3.69 -1.01
C ASN A 85 0.09 -4.53 0.15
N LYS A 86 1.41 -4.59 0.31
CA LYS A 86 2.05 -5.22 1.48
C LYS A 86 1.68 -4.49 2.77
N ASP A 87 1.78 -3.16 2.76
CA ASP A 87 1.38 -2.34 3.91
C ASP A 87 -0.09 -2.55 4.27
N ALA A 88 -0.97 -2.66 3.27
CA ALA A 88 -2.39 -2.94 3.48
C ALA A 88 -2.62 -4.33 4.07
N ALA A 89 -1.97 -5.37 3.55
CA ALA A 89 -2.10 -6.74 4.04
C ALA A 89 -1.53 -6.94 5.45
N SER A 90 -0.55 -6.12 5.85
CA SER A 90 0.00 -6.13 7.20
C SER A 90 -0.96 -5.52 8.24
N ARG A 91 -1.95 -4.72 7.82
CA ARG A 91 -2.97 -4.16 8.72
C ARG A 91 -3.88 -5.27 9.24
N GLU A 92 -4.50 -5.02 10.39
CA GLU A 92 -5.50 -5.93 10.97
C GLU A 92 -6.81 -5.92 10.18
N THR A 93 -7.09 -4.83 9.45
CA THR A 93 -8.29 -4.65 8.65
C THR A 93 -8.05 -5.09 7.21
N ARG A 94 -8.86 -6.04 6.74
CA ARG A 94 -8.86 -6.48 5.34
C ARG A 94 -9.35 -5.36 4.42
N LEU A 95 -8.81 -5.32 3.20
CA LEU A 95 -9.29 -4.39 2.18
C LEU A 95 -10.77 -4.62 1.87
N THR A 96 -11.51 -3.52 1.72
CA THR A 96 -12.91 -3.56 1.28
C THR A 96 -12.99 -3.99 -0.19
N GLN A 97 -14.15 -4.48 -0.65
CA GLN A 97 -14.34 -4.86 -2.06
C GLN A 97 -14.07 -3.68 -3.00
N ASN A 98 -14.43 -2.45 -2.59
CA ASN A 98 -14.16 -1.24 -3.35
C ASN A 98 -12.66 -0.95 -3.51
N GLU A 99 -11.85 -1.27 -2.51
CA GLU A 99 -10.40 -1.11 -2.58
C GLU A 99 -9.74 -2.22 -3.40
N LEU A 100 -10.23 -3.45 -3.31
CA LEU A 100 -9.78 -4.55 -4.17
C LEU A 100 -10.03 -4.25 -5.66
N ASN A 101 -11.15 -3.62 -5.99
CA ASN A 101 -11.48 -3.22 -7.36
C ASN A 101 -10.51 -2.16 -7.94
N ARG A 102 -9.71 -1.48 -7.11
CA ARG A 102 -8.66 -0.53 -7.56
C ARG A 102 -7.36 -1.23 -7.96
N LEU A 103 -7.21 -2.50 -7.61
CA LEU A 103 -6.05 -3.31 -7.91
C LEU A 103 -6.24 -4.05 -9.23
N SER A 104 -5.14 -4.29 -9.95
CA SER A 104 -5.16 -5.22 -11.07
C SER A 104 -5.38 -6.67 -10.60
N ASP A 105 -5.84 -7.55 -11.48
CA ASP A 105 -6.10 -8.97 -11.16
C ASP A 105 -4.88 -9.69 -10.57
N ARG A 106 -3.69 -9.36 -11.10
CA ARG A 106 -2.40 -9.86 -10.61
C ARG A 106 -2.08 -9.33 -9.21
N GLU A 107 -2.35 -8.05 -8.96
CA GLU A 107 -2.17 -7.43 -7.65
C GLU A 107 -3.14 -7.99 -6.61
N GLN A 108 -4.40 -8.26 -6.97
CA GLN A 108 -5.37 -8.89 -6.07
C GLN A 108 -4.91 -10.30 -5.68
N SER A 109 -4.43 -11.07 -6.66
CA SER A 109 -3.90 -12.42 -6.43
C SER A 109 -2.66 -12.38 -5.54
N PHE A 110 -1.76 -11.41 -5.74
CA PHE A 110 -0.61 -11.18 -4.88
C PHE A 110 -1.02 -10.80 -3.45
N TYR A 111 -1.96 -9.85 -3.30
CA TYR A 111 -2.48 -9.41 -2.01
C TYR A 111 -3.03 -10.60 -1.20
N LYS A 112 -3.91 -11.42 -1.79
CA LYS A 112 -4.51 -12.58 -1.10
C LYS A 112 -3.46 -13.58 -0.63
N LYS A 113 -2.47 -13.89 -1.48
CA LYS A 113 -1.36 -14.80 -1.12
C LYS A 113 -0.51 -14.23 0.02
N TYR A 114 -0.23 -12.93 -0.02
CA TYR A 114 0.59 -12.28 1.00
C TYR A 114 -0.16 -12.11 2.33
N GLU A 115 -1.46 -11.81 2.29
CA GLU A 115 -2.34 -11.77 3.46
C GLU A 115 -2.40 -13.15 4.15
N GLN A 116 -2.57 -14.22 3.37
CA GLN A 116 -2.53 -15.59 3.90
C GLN A 116 -1.17 -15.92 4.52
N LEU A 117 -0.07 -15.57 3.86
CA LEU A 117 1.29 -15.75 4.40
C LEU A 117 1.47 -15.06 5.75
N ILE A 118 0.98 -13.82 5.89
CA ILE A 118 1.02 -13.08 7.16
C ILE A 118 0.15 -13.76 8.21
N GLN A 119 -1.04 -14.24 7.85
CA GLN A 119 -1.93 -14.93 8.78
C GLN A 119 -1.32 -16.25 9.28
N ASP A 120 -0.70 -17.02 8.40
CA ASP A 120 0.00 -18.27 8.71
C ASP A 120 1.25 -18.03 9.58
N TYR A 121 1.90 -16.88 9.42
CA TYR A 121 2.98 -16.46 10.30
C TYR A 121 2.45 -16.06 11.68
N LYS A 122 1.38 -15.26 11.72
CA LYS A 122 0.75 -14.81 12.97
C LYS A 122 0.18 -15.97 13.80
N SER A 123 -0.36 -17.02 13.17
CA SER A 123 -0.89 -18.19 13.90
C SER A 123 0.19 -19.00 14.62
N LYS A 124 1.44 -18.92 14.15
CA LYS A 124 2.60 -19.61 14.76
C LYS A 124 3.28 -18.78 15.85
N CYS A 125 3.01 -17.48 15.91
CA CYS A 125 3.60 -16.57 16.89
C CYS A 125 2.64 -16.35 18.07
N PRO A 126 3.16 -16.27 19.31
CA PRO A 126 2.33 -15.87 20.45
C PRO A 126 1.85 -14.42 20.25
N GLU A 127 0.64 -14.15 20.74
CA GLU A 127 -0.04 -12.85 20.59
C GLU A 127 0.77 -11.67 21.16
N SER A 128 1.62 -11.92 22.15
CA SER A 128 2.55 -10.93 22.70
C SER A 128 3.63 -10.44 21.72
N LEU A 129 3.89 -11.19 20.65
CA LEU A 129 4.85 -10.83 19.60
C LEU A 129 4.17 -10.29 18.34
N TYR A 130 2.86 -9.98 18.36
CA TYR A 130 2.21 -9.37 17.21
C TYR A 130 2.85 -8.01 16.89
N ILE A 131 3.68 -8.02 15.85
CA ILE A 131 4.29 -6.84 15.23
C ILE A 131 3.16 -6.09 14.51
N SER A 132 2.37 -5.31 15.24
CA SER A 132 1.51 -4.32 14.61
C SER A 132 2.38 -3.12 14.21
N ASN A 133 2.20 -2.62 12.99
CA ASN A 133 3.07 -1.62 12.35
C ASN A 133 3.21 -0.27 13.09
N GLU A 134 2.48 -0.03 14.18
CA GLU A 134 2.58 1.19 14.97
C GLU A 134 2.92 0.83 16.42
N LEU A 135 4.22 0.61 16.67
CA LEU A 135 4.78 0.52 18.02
C LEU A 135 4.85 1.93 18.62
N HIS A 136 3.73 2.48 19.06
CA HIS A 136 3.77 3.62 19.96
C HIS A 136 3.90 3.09 21.39
N ALA A 137 5.07 3.29 22.01
CA ALA A 137 5.25 2.96 23.42
C ALA A 137 4.22 3.75 24.25
N PRO A 138 3.38 3.10 25.08
CA PRO A 138 2.38 3.80 25.86
C PRO A 138 3.08 4.78 26.82
N LYS A 139 2.73 6.07 26.74
CA LYS A 139 3.30 7.10 27.63
C LYS A 139 2.84 6.93 29.08
N ARG A 140 1.63 6.39 29.25
CA ARG A 140 0.99 6.15 30.54
C ARG A 140 0.26 4.80 30.50
N PRO A 141 0.21 4.05 31.61
CA PRO A 141 -0.47 2.75 31.64
C PRO A 141 -1.98 2.87 31.43
N TYR A 142 -2.57 4.02 31.80
CA TYR A 142 -3.99 4.31 31.65
C TYR A 142 -4.19 5.57 30.80
N VAL A 143 -5.22 5.52 29.97
CA VAL A 143 -5.62 6.60 29.07
C VAL A 143 -7.12 6.83 29.17
N VAL A 144 -7.55 8.08 29.02
CA VAL A 144 -8.98 8.40 28.89
C VAL A 144 -9.35 8.29 27.42
N VAL A 145 -10.35 7.46 27.13
CA VAL A 145 -10.89 7.30 25.78
C VAL A 145 -12.31 7.82 25.72
N ARG A 146 -12.68 8.44 24.60
CA ARG A 146 -14.05 8.76 24.24
C ARG A 146 -14.58 7.70 23.27
N VAL A 147 -15.78 7.22 23.55
CA VAL A 147 -16.49 6.27 22.70
C VAL A 147 -17.14 7.01 21.53
N ILE A 148 -16.75 6.66 20.30
CA ILE A 148 -17.27 7.28 19.07
C ILE A 148 -18.54 6.57 18.60
N GLU A 149 -18.59 5.24 18.75
CA GLU A 149 -19.71 4.38 18.36
C GLU A 149 -20.06 3.41 19.50
N ASN A 150 -21.33 3.00 19.60
CA ASN A 150 -21.78 2.15 20.70
C ASN A 150 -21.21 0.74 20.54
N VAL A 151 -20.40 0.29 21.50
CA VAL A 151 -19.77 -1.05 21.51
C VAL A 151 -20.48 -1.97 22.51
N GLY A 152 -21.12 -1.42 23.53
CA GLY A 152 -21.77 -2.20 24.60
C GLY A 152 -20.78 -2.68 25.65
N GLU A 153 -21.04 -3.85 26.24
CA GLU A 153 -20.19 -4.44 27.28
C GLU A 153 -18.94 -5.09 26.71
N VAL A 154 -17.78 -4.69 27.22
CA VAL A 154 -16.48 -5.23 26.85
C VAL A 154 -15.80 -5.83 28.06
N VAL A 155 -15.41 -7.10 27.94
CA VAL A 155 -14.63 -7.79 28.96
C VAL A 155 -13.16 -7.42 28.81
N THR A 156 -12.64 -6.64 29.74
CA THR A 156 -11.21 -6.30 29.85
C THR A 156 -10.53 -7.20 30.85
N LYS A 157 -9.20 -7.18 30.89
CA LYS A 157 -8.42 -7.91 31.91
C LYS A 157 -8.73 -7.48 33.34
N ASN A 158 -9.25 -6.26 33.51
CA ASN A 158 -9.54 -5.66 34.81
C ASN A 158 -11.03 -5.73 35.18
N GLY A 159 -11.88 -6.34 34.33
CA GLY A 159 -13.32 -6.44 34.55
C GLY A 159 -14.16 -6.05 33.33
N ILE A 160 -15.46 -6.02 33.51
CA ILE A 160 -16.43 -5.64 32.47
C ILE A 160 -16.61 -4.13 32.49
N ILE A 161 -16.50 -3.49 31.33
CA ILE A 161 -16.78 -2.07 31.16
C ILE A 161 -17.86 -1.87 30.10
N GLU A 162 -18.74 -0.89 30.31
CA GLU A 162 -19.77 -0.53 29.35
C GLU A 162 -19.34 0.67 28.51
N LEU A 163 -19.27 0.48 27.19
CA LEU A 163 -18.81 1.48 26.23
C LEU A 163 -19.99 2.01 25.40
N LEU A 164 -20.69 2.98 25.99
CA LEU A 164 -21.80 3.69 25.36
C LEU A 164 -21.31 4.87 24.53
N LYS A 165 -21.93 5.10 23.36
CA LYS A 165 -21.57 6.21 22.46
C LYS A 165 -21.55 7.55 23.19
N GLY A 166 -20.45 8.29 23.06
CA GLY A 166 -20.24 9.61 23.66
C GLY A 166 -19.71 9.59 25.09
N SER A 167 -19.69 8.44 25.78
CA SER A 167 -19.12 8.33 27.12
C SER A 167 -17.59 8.49 27.10
N GLN A 168 -17.03 8.83 28.25
CA GLN A 168 -15.60 8.84 28.49
C GLN A 168 -15.28 7.86 29.61
N THR A 169 -14.28 7.01 29.38
CA THR A 169 -13.88 6.00 30.36
C THR A 169 -12.36 5.91 30.41
N MET A 170 -11.83 5.71 31.61
CA MET A 170 -10.41 5.47 31.82
C MET A 170 -10.13 3.98 31.62
N VAL A 171 -9.25 3.66 30.68
CA VAL A 171 -8.94 2.29 30.28
C VAL A 171 -7.44 2.06 30.29
N ARG A 172 -7.03 0.81 30.51
CA ARG A 172 -5.63 0.43 30.42
C ARG A 172 -5.25 0.29 28.94
N GLU A 173 -4.27 1.08 28.49
CA GLU A 173 -3.88 1.10 27.06
C GLU A 173 -3.29 -0.24 26.62
N ALA A 174 -2.60 -0.94 27.53
CA ALA A 174 -1.99 -2.23 27.27
C ALA A 174 -2.99 -3.39 27.13
N ASP A 175 -4.29 -3.15 27.33
CA ASP A 175 -5.29 -4.19 27.07
C ASP A 175 -5.51 -4.36 25.55
N SER A 176 -5.41 -5.60 25.07
CA SER A 176 -5.44 -5.94 23.63
C SER A 176 -6.75 -5.50 22.98
N ILE A 177 -7.87 -5.71 23.67
CA ILE A 177 -9.20 -5.37 23.17
C ILE A 177 -9.36 -3.86 23.03
N ILE A 178 -8.90 -3.09 24.02
CA ILE A 178 -8.93 -1.62 23.99
C ILE A 178 -8.05 -1.08 22.87
N ALA A 179 -6.81 -1.58 22.76
CA ALA A 179 -5.89 -1.18 21.70
C ALA A 179 -6.49 -1.45 20.31
N LYS A 180 -7.17 -2.59 20.13
CA LYS A 180 -7.88 -2.95 18.91
C LYS A 180 -9.05 -2.01 18.61
N LEU A 181 -9.89 -1.71 19.60
CA LEU A 181 -11.01 -0.78 19.43
C LEU A 181 -10.56 0.65 19.09
N ILE A 182 -9.43 1.10 19.63
CA ILE A 182 -8.80 2.37 19.26
C ILE A 182 -8.34 2.33 17.79
N LYS A 183 -7.62 1.28 17.39
CA LYS A 183 -7.12 1.12 16.00
C LYS A 183 -8.27 1.06 14.97
N MET A 184 -9.36 0.40 15.32
CA MET A 184 -10.56 0.31 14.47
C MET A 184 -11.36 1.62 14.42
N GLY A 185 -11.11 2.58 15.33
CA GLY A 185 -11.76 3.89 15.35
C GLY A 185 -13.02 3.99 16.22
N TYR A 186 -13.41 2.92 16.93
CA TYR A 186 -14.53 2.95 17.87
C TYR A 186 -14.24 3.83 19.09
N LEU A 187 -12.96 3.92 19.47
CA LEU A 187 -12.48 4.70 20.61
C LEU A 187 -11.47 5.76 20.14
N LYS A 188 -11.56 6.95 20.71
CA LYS A 188 -10.60 8.04 20.49
C LYS A 188 -9.92 8.42 21.80
N LYS A 189 -8.58 8.40 21.82
CA LYS A 189 -7.82 8.90 22.96
C LYS A 189 -8.06 10.40 23.14
N ILE A 190 -8.28 10.80 24.38
CA ILE A 190 -8.31 12.20 24.77
C ILE A 190 -6.98 12.46 25.47
N ASP A 191 -6.10 13.20 24.82
CA ASP A 191 -4.90 13.69 25.47
C ASP A 191 -5.33 14.77 26.46
N SER A 192 -5.32 14.46 27.76
CA SER A 192 -5.30 15.50 28.79
C SER A 192 -3.89 16.11 28.77
N TYR A 193 -3.81 17.39 28.43
CA TYR A 193 -2.62 18.22 28.59
C TYR A 193 -2.02 18.08 30.00
#